data_AF-A0A948VM14-F1
#
_entry.id   AF-A0A948VM14-F1
#
_cell.length_a   1.000
_cell.length_b   1.000
_cell.length_c   1.000
_cell.angle_alpha   90.00
_cell.angle_beta   90.00
_cell.angle_gamma   90.00
#
_symmetry.space_group_name_H-M   'P 1'
#
loop_
_entity.id
_entity.type
_entity.pdbx_description
1 polymer ?
#
loop_
_entity_poly.entity_id
_entity_poly.type
_entity_poly.pdbx_seq_one_letter_code
_entity_poly.pdbx_strand_id
1 'polypeptide(L)'
;KVINKKLLFTSYLLLVTLTILPGLIFSSIYFKKDIRLKASEWIFQNIPSGSQVLSETGNVIDIPIFLVTKNFRLSPVSFDFYNLDSDERLFSQLLSYLEKSDYIFVPSRRIFANYLRLNQEFPKTAKYYQLLFSGELGFKEIKKIALNPLIFDEMAEETWSVFDHPTIRIYKKEKALTIKQYEELFRQN
;
A
#
# COMPACT_ATOMS: atom_id res chain seq x y z
N LYS A 1 -42.68 -38.86 -5.79
CA LYS A 1 -42.12 -37.99 -4.73
C LYS A 1 -42.79 -36.62 -4.83
N VAL A 2 -43.60 -36.21 -3.85
CA VAL A 2 -44.19 -34.86 -3.82
C VAL A 2 -43.09 -33.88 -3.42
N ILE A 3 -42.75 -32.94 -4.31
CA ILE A 3 -41.72 -31.94 -4.01
C ILE A 3 -42.30 -30.94 -3.02
N ASN A 4 -41.59 -30.69 -1.91
CA ASN A 4 -42.00 -29.74 -0.89
C ASN A 4 -41.86 -28.30 -1.44
N LYS A 5 -43.00 -27.68 -1.77
CA LYS A 5 -43.04 -26.32 -2.35
C LYS A 5 -42.41 -25.26 -1.44
N LYS A 6 -42.49 -25.41 -0.11
CA LYS A 6 -41.82 -24.49 0.84
C LYS A 6 -40.31 -24.60 0.73
N LEU A 7 -39.80 -25.83 0.65
CA LEU A 7 -38.37 -26.08 0.48
C LEU A 7 -37.84 -25.48 -0.83
N LEU A 8 -38.55 -25.70 -1.95
CA LEU A 8 -38.20 -25.09 -3.23
C LEU A 8 -38.15 -23.56 -3.17
N PHE A 9 -39.16 -22.94 -2.55
CA PHE A 9 -39.20 -21.49 -2.39
C PHE A 9 -38.04 -20.96 -1.55
N THR A 10 -37.71 -21.62 -0.43
CA THR A 10 -36.56 -21.25 0.40
C THR A 10 -35.23 -21.42 -0.34
N SER A 11 -35.06 -22.50 -1.10
CA SER A 11 -33.84 -22.72 -1.89
C SER A 11 -33.71 -21.69 -3.02
N TYR A 12 -34.81 -21.32 -3.67
CA TYR A 12 -34.83 -20.26 -4.67
C TYR A 12 -34.45 -18.91 -4.07
N LEU A 13 -35.05 -18.53 -2.94
CA LEU A 13 -34.73 -17.27 -2.26
C LEU A 13 -33.27 -17.23 -1.82
N LEU A 14 -32.73 -18.34 -1.30
CA LEU A 14 -31.33 -18.46 -0.93
C LEU A 14 -30.42 -18.26 -2.15
N LEU A 15 -30.72 -18.91 -3.27
CA LEU A 15 -29.94 -18.81 -4.50
C LEU A 15 -29.94 -17.37 -5.05
N VAL A 16 -31.11 -16.72 -5.07
CA VAL A 16 -31.24 -15.31 -5.47
C VAL A 16 -30.41 -14.42 -4.54
N THR A 17 -30.50 -14.62 -3.23
CA THR A 17 -29.75 -13.84 -2.25
C THR A 17 -28.24 -14.01 -2.42
N LEU A 18 -27.77 -15.26 -2.57
CA LEU A 18 -26.35 -15.57 -2.78
C LEU A 18 -25.81 -15.02 -4.11
N THR A 19 -26.68 -14.79 -5.10
CA THR A 19 -26.27 -14.19 -6.39
C THR A 19 -26.24 -12.67 -6.33
N ILE A 20 -27.22 -12.03 -5.68
CA ILE A 20 -27.35 -10.57 -5.64
C ILE A 20 -26.45 -9.94 -4.59
N LEU A 21 -26.33 -10.56 -3.41
CA LEU A 21 -25.65 -9.98 -2.26
C LEU A 21 -24.18 -9.62 -2.53
N PRO A 22 -23.35 -10.48 -3.16
CA PRO A 22 -21.97 -10.13 -3.49
C PRO A 22 -21.88 -8.92 -4.43
N GLY A 23 -22.77 -8.83 -5.43
CA GLY A 23 -22.82 -7.70 -6.35
C GLY A 23 -23.16 -6.37 -5.68
N LEU A 24 -24.06 -6.40 -4.69
CA LEU A 24 -24.38 -5.23 -3.87
C LEU A 24 -23.20 -4.81 -2.98
N ILE A 25 -22.53 -5.78 -2.36
CA ILE A 25 -21.33 -5.52 -1.54
C ILE A 25 -20.21 -4.93 -2.41
N PHE A 26 -19.94 -5.52 -3.57
CA PHE A 26 -18.98 -5.02 -4.55
C PHE A 26 -19.33 -3.59 -4.98
N SER A 27 -20.59 -3.33 -5.33
CA SER A 27 -21.02 -2.01 -5.82
C SER A 27 -20.99 -0.92 -4.74
N SER A 28 -21.04 -1.31 -3.45
CA SER A 28 -21.03 -0.36 -2.32
C SER A 28 -19.80 0.55 -2.28
N ILE A 29 -18.72 0.14 -2.95
CA ILE A 29 -17.41 0.78 -2.94
C ILE A 29 -17.45 2.10 -3.73
N TYR A 30 -18.23 2.14 -4.80
CA TYR A 30 -18.39 3.33 -5.66
C TYR A 30 -19.21 4.44 -5.00
N PHE A 31 -19.94 4.11 -3.92
CA PHE A 31 -20.65 5.10 -3.10
C PHE A 31 -19.79 5.67 -1.98
N LYS A 32 -18.54 5.21 -1.86
CA LYS A 32 -17.57 5.72 -0.88
C LYS A 32 -16.54 6.58 -1.60
N LYS A 33 -16.04 7.59 -0.88
CA LYS A 33 -14.90 8.37 -1.35
C LYS A 33 -13.66 7.47 -1.51
N ASP A 34 -13.01 7.61 -2.66
CA ASP A 34 -11.77 6.91 -3.02
C ASP A 34 -10.70 7.05 -1.92
N ILE A 35 -10.00 5.96 -1.63
CA ILE A 35 -9.03 5.88 -0.55
C ILE A 35 -7.82 6.80 -0.77
N ARG A 36 -7.44 7.02 -2.02
CA ARG A 36 -6.33 7.89 -2.43
C ARG A 36 -6.68 9.34 -2.20
N LEU A 37 -7.95 9.73 -2.44
CA LEU A 37 -8.44 11.07 -2.08
C LEU A 37 -8.46 11.28 -0.56
N LYS A 38 -8.88 10.27 0.22
CA LYS A 38 -8.81 10.32 1.68
C LYS A 38 -7.36 10.42 2.17
N ALA A 39 -6.43 9.72 1.51
CA ALA A 39 -5.02 9.81 1.81
C ALA A 39 -4.46 11.20 1.51
N SER A 40 -4.80 11.79 0.36
CA SER A 40 -4.43 13.16 0.03
C SER A 40 -4.91 14.15 1.10
N GLU A 41 -6.18 14.08 1.50
CA GLU A 41 -6.72 14.94 2.58
C GLU A 41 -5.97 14.81 3.89
N TRP A 42 -5.66 13.58 4.29
CA TRP A 42 -4.90 13.34 5.50
C TRP A 42 -3.46 13.87 5.36
N ILE A 43 -2.80 13.66 4.22
CA ILE A 43 -1.46 14.19 3.93
C ILE A 43 -1.43 15.70 4.05
N PHE A 44 -2.38 16.43 3.44
CA PHE A 44 -2.43 17.89 3.51
C PHE A 44 -2.57 18.43 4.93
N GLN A 45 -3.24 17.69 5.81
CA GLN A 45 -3.47 18.10 7.20
C GLN A 45 -2.32 17.76 8.14
N ASN A 46 -1.50 16.74 7.81
CA ASN A 46 -0.58 16.13 8.77
C ASN A 46 0.90 16.16 8.33
N ILE A 47 1.18 16.30 7.04
CA ILE A 47 2.54 16.33 6.50
C ILE A 47 2.91 17.78 6.17
N PRO A 48 4.03 18.30 6.70
CA PRO A 48 4.52 19.63 6.34
C PRO A 48 4.78 19.78 4.84
N SER A 49 4.43 20.94 4.30
CA SER A 49 4.82 21.28 2.92
C SER A 49 6.34 21.33 2.80
N GLY A 50 6.88 20.84 1.68
CA GLY A 50 8.32 20.78 1.44
C GLY A 50 9.01 19.54 2.00
N SER A 51 8.30 18.65 2.69
CA SER A 51 8.86 17.37 3.14
C SER A 51 9.35 16.50 1.99
N GLN A 52 10.44 15.79 2.23
CA GLN A 52 10.99 14.83 1.27
C GLN A 52 10.27 13.49 1.42
N VAL A 53 9.74 12.96 0.32
CA VAL A 53 8.93 11.74 0.35
C VAL A 53 9.49 10.74 -0.65
N LEU A 54 9.70 9.51 -0.19
CA LEU A 54 9.93 8.36 -1.04
C LEU A 54 8.59 7.63 -1.23
N SER A 55 8.22 7.31 -2.47
CA SER A 55 7.00 6.55 -2.77
C SER A 55 7.32 5.42 -3.74
N GLU A 56 6.63 4.30 -3.58
CA GLU A 56 6.66 3.22 -4.58
C GLU A 56 6.08 3.70 -5.91
N THR A 57 6.56 3.12 -7.02
CA THR A 57 6.12 3.40 -8.39
C THR A 57 5.67 2.14 -9.14
N GLY A 58 5.27 2.32 -10.41
CA GLY A 58 4.99 1.25 -11.36
C GLY A 58 3.51 0.87 -11.37
N ASN A 59 3.18 -0.36 -11.00
CA ASN A 59 1.80 -0.87 -11.03
C ASN A 59 1.01 -0.50 -9.76
N VAL A 60 1.19 0.73 -9.29
CA VAL A 60 0.42 1.34 -8.21
C VAL A 60 -0.06 2.70 -8.69
N ILE A 61 -1.19 3.15 -8.14
CA ILE A 61 -1.74 4.46 -8.49
C ILE A 61 -1.20 5.48 -7.49
N ASP A 62 -0.54 6.51 -8.01
CA ASP A 62 -0.01 7.60 -7.20
C ASP A 62 -1.11 8.29 -6.39
N ILE A 63 -0.77 8.68 -5.16
CA ILE A 63 -1.65 9.46 -4.31
C ILE A 63 -1.76 10.87 -4.92
N PRO A 64 -2.96 11.39 -5.23
CA PRO A 64 -3.11 12.64 -5.94
C PRO A 64 -2.88 13.84 -5.01
N ILE A 65 -1.63 14.29 -4.91
CA ILE A 65 -1.19 15.33 -3.96
C ILE A 65 -1.24 16.76 -4.56
N PHE A 66 -1.52 16.88 -5.86
CA PHE A 66 -1.59 18.17 -6.57
C PHE A 66 -2.96 18.88 -6.48
N LEU A 67 -3.97 18.24 -5.88
CA LEU A 67 -5.37 18.62 -6.10
C LEU A 67 -5.91 19.76 -5.22
N VAL A 68 -5.23 20.18 -4.15
CA VAL A 68 -5.93 20.91 -3.07
C VAL A 68 -5.41 22.33 -2.79
N THR A 69 -4.11 22.66 -2.93
CA THR A 69 -3.65 24.05 -2.71
C THR A 69 -2.42 24.45 -3.53
N LYS A 70 -2.36 25.71 -4.00
CA LYS A 70 -1.21 26.27 -4.72
C LYS A 70 0.07 26.37 -3.87
N ASN A 71 -0.06 26.34 -2.55
CA ASN A 71 1.04 26.57 -1.60
C ASN A 71 1.60 25.27 -0.99
N PHE A 72 0.88 24.16 -1.11
CA PHE A 72 1.38 22.86 -0.66
C PHE A 72 2.23 22.23 -1.75
N ARG A 73 3.52 22.06 -1.46
CA ARG A 73 4.49 21.46 -2.36
C ARG A 73 4.96 20.16 -1.76
N LEU A 74 4.51 19.05 -2.34
CA LEU A 74 5.02 17.72 -2.05
C LEU A 74 5.23 17.04 -3.40
N SER A 75 6.44 16.58 -3.64
CA SER A 75 6.82 15.88 -4.86
C SER A 75 7.48 14.57 -4.45
N PRO A 76 6.69 13.51 -4.21
CA PRO A 76 7.24 12.21 -3.89
C PRO A 76 8.20 11.74 -4.99
N VAL A 77 9.36 11.26 -4.58
CA VAL A 77 10.27 10.52 -5.43
C VAL A 77 9.62 9.17 -5.71
N SER A 78 9.21 8.97 -6.95
CA SER A 78 8.66 7.71 -7.44
C SER A 78 9.81 6.74 -7.67
N PHE A 79 9.94 5.74 -6.80
CA PHE A 79 11.09 4.83 -6.76
C PHE A 79 10.76 3.43 -7.29
N ASP A 80 11.63 2.94 -8.16
CA ASP A 80 11.48 1.65 -8.84
C ASP A 80 12.00 0.49 -7.98
N PHE A 81 11.08 -0.13 -7.23
CA PHE A 81 11.37 -1.35 -6.49
C PHE A 81 11.36 -2.62 -7.37
N TYR A 82 10.86 -2.57 -8.61
CA TYR A 82 10.83 -3.77 -9.47
C TYR A 82 12.23 -4.21 -9.90
N ASN A 83 13.12 -3.23 -10.14
CA ASN A 83 14.48 -3.47 -10.61
C ASN A 83 15.54 -3.33 -9.49
N LEU A 84 15.15 -3.17 -8.23
CA LEU A 84 16.07 -2.97 -7.12
C LEU A 84 17.06 -4.14 -6.95
N ASP A 85 16.59 -5.36 -7.18
CA ASP A 85 17.40 -6.57 -7.07
C ASP A 85 18.33 -6.80 -8.27
N SER A 86 18.05 -6.19 -9.42
CA SER A 86 18.82 -6.35 -10.66
C SER A 86 19.75 -5.18 -10.99
N ASP A 87 19.50 -3.98 -10.46
CA ASP A 87 20.29 -2.78 -10.71
C ASP A 87 20.94 -2.21 -9.44
N GLU A 88 22.27 -2.38 -9.31
CA GLU A 88 23.04 -1.85 -8.17
C GLU A 88 22.98 -0.32 -8.03
N ARG A 89 22.69 0.40 -9.13
CA ARG A 89 22.52 1.85 -9.07
C ARG A 89 21.25 2.22 -8.32
N LEU A 90 20.17 1.44 -8.49
CA LEU A 90 18.93 1.64 -7.73
C LEU A 90 19.15 1.38 -6.25
N PHE A 91 19.96 0.39 -5.88
CA PHE A 91 20.31 0.16 -4.48
C PHE A 91 21.04 1.37 -3.88
N SER A 92 22.05 1.90 -4.57
CA SER A 92 22.77 3.10 -4.11
C SER A 92 21.84 4.33 -4.00
N GLN A 93 20.90 4.48 -4.95
CA GLN A 93 19.88 5.53 -4.92
C GLN A 93 18.91 5.36 -3.74
N LEU A 94 18.46 4.13 -3.47
CA LEU A 94 17.57 3.82 -2.35
C LEU A 94 18.19 4.31 -1.03
N LEU A 95 19.46 3.99 -0.78
CA LEU A 95 20.14 4.43 0.44
C LEU A 95 20.19 5.96 0.55
N SER A 96 20.45 6.65 -0.56
CA SER A 96 20.42 8.13 -0.58
C SER A 96 19.02 8.68 -0.32
N TYR A 97 17.98 8.05 -0.88
CA TYR A 97 16.60 8.46 -0.64
C TYR A 97 16.13 8.13 0.78
N LEU A 98 16.55 7.01 1.37
CA LEU A 98 16.28 6.68 2.76
C LEU A 98 16.88 7.72 3.71
N GLU A 99 18.15 8.12 3.48
CA GLU A 99 18.82 9.15 4.27
C GLU A 99 18.11 10.51 4.19
N LYS A 100 17.64 10.88 3.00
CA LYS A 100 17.01 12.18 2.70
C LYS A 100 15.53 12.26 3.12
N SER A 101 14.74 11.22 2.88
CA SER A 101 13.27 11.28 2.98
C SER A 101 12.76 11.43 4.41
N ASP A 102 11.80 12.33 4.63
CA ASP A 102 11.07 12.48 5.89
C ASP A 102 9.95 11.44 6.02
N TYR A 103 9.36 11.04 4.88
CA TYR A 103 8.25 10.09 4.82
C TYR A 103 8.46 9.04 3.74
N ILE A 104 7.83 7.87 3.95
CA ILE A 104 7.71 6.82 2.94
C ILE A 104 6.23 6.53 2.73
N PHE A 105 5.80 6.52 1.47
CA PHE A 105 4.46 6.11 1.06
C PHE A 105 4.51 4.72 0.43
N VAL A 106 3.67 3.83 0.95
CA VAL A 106 3.40 2.50 0.39
C VAL A 106 1.95 2.52 -0.09
N PRO A 107 1.69 2.75 -1.39
CA PRO A 107 0.34 2.99 -1.90
C PRO A 107 -0.57 1.76 -1.84
N SER A 108 0.01 0.55 -1.87
CA SER A 108 -0.76 -0.70 -1.82
C SER A 108 0.14 -1.88 -1.41
N ARG A 109 -0.42 -3.09 -1.46
CA ARG A 109 0.32 -4.34 -1.25
C ARG A 109 1.05 -4.89 -2.46
N ARG A 110 0.99 -4.19 -3.61
CA ARG A 110 1.43 -4.67 -4.93
C ARG A 110 2.81 -5.32 -4.93
N ILE A 111 3.77 -4.69 -4.24
CA ILE A 111 5.16 -5.14 -4.24
C ILE A 111 5.42 -6.04 -3.02
N PHE A 112 5.25 -5.50 -1.81
CA PHE A 112 5.68 -6.20 -0.59
C PHE A 112 5.02 -7.57 -0.41
N ALA A 113 3.75 -7.76 -0.81
CA ALA A 113 3.06 -9.03 -0.58
C ALA A 113 3.67 -10.19 -1.37
N ASN A 114 4.16 -9.91 -2.57
CA ASN A 114 4.79 -10.92 -3.43
C ASN A 114 6.28 -11.06 -3.10
N TYR A 115 6.99 -9.94 -2.94
CA TYR A 115 8.44 -9.92 -2.80
C TYR A 115 8.89 -10.46 -1.43
N LEU A 116 8.11 -10.27 -0.37
CA LEU A 116 8.38 -10.91 0.93
C LEU A 116 8.25 -12.44 0.87
N ARG A 117 7.35 -12.96 0.03
CA ARG A 117 7.16 -14.41 -0.17
C ARG A 117 8.23 -15.01 -1.07
N LEU A 118 8.71 -14.25 -2.06
CA LEU A 118 9.73 -14.63 -3.03
C LEU A 118 11.10 -14.02 -2.65
N ASN A 119 11.44 -14.05 -1.36
CA ASN A 119 12.66 -13.41 -0.85
C ASN A 119 13.97 -13.98 -1.41
N GLN A 120 13.96 -15.21 -1.93
CA GLN A 120 15.10 -15.82 -2.63
C GLN A 120 15.34 -15.17 -4.00
N GLU A 121 14.27 -14.76 -4.69
CA GLU A 121 14.34 -14.07 -5.98
C GLU A 121 14.55 -12.56 -5.81
N PHE A 122 14.00 -11.98 -4.74
CA PHE A 122 14.05 -10.53 -4.47
C PHE A 122 14.62 -10.19 -3.09
N PRO A 123 15.88 -10.57 -2.79
CA PRO A 123 16.45 -10.46 -1.46
C PRO A 123 16.55 -9.02 -0.94
N LYS A 124 16.97 -8.06 -1.76
CA LYS A 124 17.13 -6.64 -1.34
C LYS A 124 15.76 -6.01 -1.11
N THR A 125 14.81 -6.22 -2.02
CA THR A 125 13.47 -5.66 -1.87
C THR A 125 12.73 -6.28 -0.69
N ALA A 126 12.84 -7.60 -0.49
CA ALA A 126 12.27 -8.26 0.69
C ALA A 126 12.88 -7.71 1.98
N LYS A 127 14.21 -7.58 2.06
CA LYS A 127 14.91 -7.02 3.22
C LYS A 127 14.50 -5.57 3.49
N TYR A 128 14.34 -4.75 2.45
CA TYR A 128 13.81 -3.39 2.59
C TYR A 128 12.46 -3.36 3.32
N TYR A 129 11.49 -4.19 2.89
CA TYR A 129 10.18 -4.21 3.52
C TYR A 129 10.21 -4.80 4.94
N GLN A 130 11.04 -5.82 5.18
CA GLN A 130 11.24 -6.35 6.53
C GLN A 130 11.73 -5.26 7.49
N LEU A 131 12.77 -4.53 7.10
CA LEU A 131 13.35 -3.44 7.89
C LEU A 131 12.40 -2.24 8.02
N LEU A 132 11.59 -1.95 6.99
CA LEU A 132 10.59 -0.89 7.05
C LEU A 132 9.48 -1.23 8.04
N PHE A 133 8.98 -2.47 8.00
CA PHE A 133 7.86 -2.92 8.83
C PHE A 133 8.28 -3.18 10.27
N SER A 134 9.52 -3.60 10.52
CA SER A 134 10.09 -3.69 11.87
C SER A 134 10.46 -2.32 12.47
N GLY A 135 10.58 -1.30 11.63
CA GLY A 135 11.01 0.05 12.00
C GLY A 135 12.52 0.24 12.06
N GLU A 136 13.30 -0.78 11.72
CA GLU A 136 14.77 -0.75 11.72
C GLU A 136 15.36 0.23 10.70
N LEU A 137 14.63 0.57 9.63
CA LEU A 137 15.02 1.68 8.73
C LEU A 137 14.96 3.07 9.40
N GLY A 138 14.49 3.16 10.64
CA GLY A 138 14.29 4.41 11.35
C GLY A 138 12.98 5.12 10.99
N PHE A 139 12.05 4.40 10.36
CA PHE A 139 10.74 4.89 9.98
C PHE A 139 9.65 4.13 10.75
N LYS A 140 8.60 4.84 11.17
CA LYS A 140 7.44 4.25 11.86
C LYS A 140 6.17 4.49 11.07
N GLU A 141 5.32 3.46 10.97
CA GLU A 141 3.98 3.62 10.41
C GLU A 141 3.16 4.57 11.28
N ILE A 142 2.80 5.74 10.74
CA ILE A 142 1.98 6.74 11.45
C ILE A 142 0.53 6.75 10.96
N LYS A 143 0.27 6.14 9.79
CA LYS A 143 -1.07 6.06 9.24
C LYS A 143 -1.22 4.85 8.31
N LYS A 144 -2.30 4.11 8.53
CA LYS A 144 -2.86 3.11 7.62
C LYS A 144 -4.28 3.55 7.23
N ILE A 145 -4.55 3.63 5.93
CA ILE A 145 -5.83 4.09 5.38
C ILE A 145 -6.40 2.98 4.50
N ALA A 146 -7.54 2.42 4.92
CA ALA A 146 -8.27 1.36 4.21
C ALA A 146 -9.77 1.68 4.12
N LEU A 147 -10.46 1.08 3.14
CA LEU A 147 -11.87 1.37 2.84
C LEU A 147 -12.86 0.75 3.85
N ASN A 148 -12.61 -0.48 4.32
CA ASN A 148 -13.46 -1.15 5.30
C ASN A 148 -12.76 -2.35 5.98
N PRO A 149 -12.68 -2.44 7.31
CA PRO A 149 -12.09 -3.61 7.99
C PRO A 149 -12.97 -4.87 7.98
N LEU A 150 -14.25 -4.77 7.59
CA LEU A 150 -15.18 -5.93 7.57
C LEU A 150 -14.94 -6.90 6.41
N ILE A 151 -14.17 -6.48 5.40
CA ILE A 151 -13.75 -7.32 4.28
C ILE A 151 -12.25 -7.50 4.41
N PHE A 152 -11.76 -8.73 4.29
CA PHE A 152 -10.33 -9.02 4.27
C PHE A 152 -9.71 -8.56 2.94
N ASP A 153 -9.73 -7.24 2.68
CA ASP A 153 -9.34 -6.62 1.41
C ASP A 153 -7.91 -7.02 1.02
N GLU A 154 -6.99 -7.00 1.98
CA GLU A 154 -5.61 -7.46 1.75
C GLU A 154 -5.47 -8.99 1.67
N MET A 155 -6.53 -9.78 1.78
CA MET A 155 -6.49 -11.24 1.51
C MET A 155 -7.19 -11.61 0.20
N ALA A 156 -7.83 -10.64 -0.45
CA ALA A 156 -8.48 -10.84 -1.73
C ALA A 156 -7.45 -10.96 -2.87
N GLU A 157 -7.96 -11.23 -4.07
CA GLU A 157 -7.14 -11.25 -5.29
C GLU A 157 -6.52 -9.87 -5.59
N GLU A 158 -5.51 -9.85 -6.46
CA GLU A 158 -4.63 -8.70 -6.65
C GLU A 158 -5.35 -7.47 -7.22
N THR A 159 -6.29 -7.65 -8.14
CA THR A 159 -7.02 -6.54 -8.78
C THR A 159 -7.81 -5.75 -7.75
N TRP A 160 -8.56 -6.46 -6.91
CA TRP A 160 -9.28 -5.92 -5.77
C TRP A 160 -8.33 -5.27 -4.78
N SER A 161 -7.34 -6.00 -4.28
CA SER A 161 -6.51 -5.55 -3.15
C SER A 161 -5.48 -4.46 -3.49
N VAL A 162 -5.12 -4.30 -4.77
CA VAL A 162 -4.17 -3.30 -5.25
C VAL A 162 -4.86 -2.10 -5.87
N PHE A 163 -5.86 -2.31 -6.73
CA PHE A 163 -6.45 -1.22 -7.51
C PHE A 163 -7.76 -0.73 -6.91
N ASP A 164 -8.72 -1.60 -6.65
CA ASP A 164 -10.04 -1.16 -6.20
C ASP A 164 -10.05 -0.81 -4.69
N HIS A 165 -9.31 -1.59 -3.89
CA HIS A 165 -9.24 -1.52 -2.43
C HIS A 165 -7.80 -1.41 -1.89
N PRO A 166 -6.98 -0.46 -2.38
CA PRO A 166 -5.63 -0.31 -1.88
C PRO A 166 -5.65 0.09 -0.41
N THR A 167 -4.70 -0.48 0.32
CA THR A 167 -4.40 -0.06 1.68
C THR A 167 -3.13 0.77 1.67
N ILE A 168 -3.31 2.09 1.83
CA ILE A 168 -2.22 3.06 1.81
C ILE A 168 -1.59 3.10 3.21
N ARG A 169 -0.27 2.99 3.27
CA ARG A 169 0.51 3.14 4.51
C ARG A 169 1.48 4.30 4.36
N ILE A 170 1.58 5.09 5.42
CA ILE A 170 2.45 6.26 5.51
C ILE A 170 3.36 6.06 6.71
N TYR A 171 4.65 6.12 6.43
CA TYR A 171 5.70 6.04 7.43
C TYR A 171 6.38 7.39 7.59
N LYS A 172 6.80 7.70 8.81
CA LYS A 172 7.56 8.91 9.15
C LYS A 172 8.90 8.54 9.73
N LYS A 173 9.94 9.26 9.34
CA LYS A 173 11.27 9.14 9.92
C LYS A 173 11.24 9.56 11.40
N GLU A 174 11.62 8.64 12.28
CA GLU A 174 11.82 8.88 13.71
C GLU A 174 13.30 8.86 14.09
N LYS A 175 14.11 8.07 13.37
CA LYS A 175 15.56 7.97 13.57
C LYS A 175 16.28 8.18 12.24
N ALA A 176 17.12 9.22 12.17
CA ALA A 176 18.00 9.42 11.03
C ALA A 176 19.15 8.40 11.09
N LEU A 177 19.37 7.71 9.98
CA LEU A 177 20.52 6.83 9.77
C LEU A 177 21.33 7.36 8.58
N THR A 178 22.64 7.19 8.67
CA THR A 178 23.56 7.49 7.56
C THR A 178 23.49 6.38 6.50
N ILE A 179 23.91 6.69 5.27
CA ILE A 179 24.04 5.68 4.21
C ILE A 179 24.80 4.43 4.69
N LYS A 180 25.91 4.59 5.41
CA LYS A 180 26.70 3.46 5.94
C LYS A 180 25.90 2.57 6.90
N GLN A 181 25.11 3.17 7.77
CA GLN A 181 24.25 2.41 8.69
C GLN A 181 23.16 1.65 7.94
N TYR A 182 22.60 2.23 6.86
CA TYR A 182 21.68 1.49 6.00
C TYR A 182 22.40 0.33 5.30
N GLU A 183 23.60 0.52 4.73
CA GLU A 183 24.38 -0.57 4.15
C GLU A 183 24.60 -1.72 5.13
N GLU A 184 24.91 -1.41 6.39
CA GLU A 184 25.08 -2.41 7.45
C GLU A 184 23.78 -3.19 7.72
N LEU A 185 22.63 -2.52 7.80
CA LEU A 185 21.33 -3.18 7.99
C LEU A 185 21.00 -4.17 6.86
N PHE A 186 21.31 -3.81 5.62
CA PHE A 186 21.09 -4.69 4.46
C PHE A 186 22.08 -5.86 4.38
N ARG A 187 23.23 -5.78 5.08
CA ARG A 187 24.22 -6.87 5.16
C ARG A 187 23.95 -7.86 6.28
N GLN A 188 23.18 -7.47 7.30
CA GLN A 188 22.82 -8.35 8.41
C GLN A 188 21.79 -9.37 7.95
N ASN A 189 22.03 -10.66 8.19
CA ASN A 189 21.10 -11.74 7.89
C ASN A 189 19.89 -11.69 8.82
#